data_AF-A0A9W6I3M4-F1
#
_entry.id   AF-A0A9W6I3M4-F1
#
_cell.length_a   1.000
_cell.length_b   1.000
_cell.length_c   1.000
_cell.angle_alpha   90.00
_cell.angle_beta   90.00
_cell.angle_gamma   90.00
#
_symmetry.space_group_name_H-M   'P 1'
#
loop_
_entity.id
_entity.type
_entity.pdbx_description
1 polymer ?
#
loop_
_entity_poly.entity_id
_entity_poly.type
_entity_poly.pdbx_seq_one_letter_code
_entity_poly.pdbx_strand_id
1 'polypeptide(L)'
;MHMDVGSVETPKEMHWLLPPPLTSPPSSPQEVTDREKARDRHSWSINYCKYYMPDKYPPPYRSDELPVGKTNTCDEYPFASTLQGAGYAQGHFSVRALNGKQNNLQGTALKKFCADFRVGKENPFWVLIAP
;
A
#
# COMPACT_ATOMS: atom_id res chain seq x y z
N MET A 1 5.13 9.08 16.57
CA MET A 1 5.76 8.06 15.70
C MET A 1 6.16 8.78 14.43
N HIS A 2 7.45 9.07 14.26
CA HIS A 2 7.97 9.65 13.03
C HIS A 2 8.03 8.49 12.04
N MET A 3 7.06 8.40 11.14
CA MET A 3 7.14 7.48 10.01
C MET A 3 8.00 8.20 8.99
N ASP A 4 9.09 7.59 8.55
CA ASP A 4 9.97 8.15 7.51
C ASP A 4 9.15 8.44 6.26
N VAL A 5 8.66 9.67 6.16
CA VAL A 5 8.21 10.24 4.90
C VAL A 5 9.50 10.41 4.12
N GLY A 6 9.71 9.54 3.11
CA GLY A 6 10.96 9.38 2.38
C GLY A 6 11.81 10.64 2.33
N SER A 7 13.07 10.52 2.77
CA SER A 7 14.05 11.60 2.81
C SER A 7 14.00 12.44 1.54
N VAL A 8 13.92 13.76 1.73
CA VAL A 8 13.76 14.82 0.71
C VAL A 8 14.84 14.78 -0.39
N GLU A 9 15.91 14.00 -0.21
CA GLU A 9 17.04 13.95 -1.14
C GLU A 9 16.94 12.88 -2.24
N THR A 10 15.95 11.98 -2.21
CA THR A 10 15.54 11.22 -3.41
C THR A 10 14.06 10.83 -3.34
N PRO A 11 13.19 11.33 -4.25
CA PRO A 11 11.75 11.03 -4.25
C PRO A 11 11.46 9.64 -4.83
N LYS A 12 12.22 8.62 -4.42
CA LYS A 12 12.00 7.25 -4.88
C LYS A 12 11.00 6.58 -3.95
N GLU A 13 9.80 6.43 -4.51
CA GLU A 13 8.80 5.36 -4.36
C GLU A 13 9.12 4.28 -3.31
N MET A 14 8.13 3.71 -2.59
CA MET A 14 8.33 2.60 -1.60
C MET A 14 8.87 1.27 -2.19
N HIS A 15 9.93 1.34 -2.97
CA HIS A 15 10.59 0.29 -3.71
C HIS A 15 11.69 -0.37 -2.87
N TRP A 16 11.88 -0.01 -1.59
CA TRP A 16 12.91 -0.65 -0.76
C TRP A 16 12.61 -2.12 -0.42
N LEU A 17 11.34 -2.53 -0.45
CA LEU A 17 10.95 -3.95 -0.38
C LEU A 17 10.87 -4.61 -1.75
N LEU A 18 10.90 -3.83 -2.83
CA LEU A 18 10.94 -4.37 -4.18
C LEU A 18 12.40 -4.57 -4.60
N PRO A 19 12.71 -5.62 -5.37
CA PRO A 19 14.01 -5.71 -6.02
C PRO A 19 14.22 -4.49 -6.93
N PRO A 20 15.45 -3.95 -7.05
CA PRO A 20 15.73 -2.76 -7.84
C PRO A 20 15.30 -2.93 -9.31
N PRO A 21 14.97 -1.83 -10.03
CA PRO A 21 14.74 -1.84 -11.46
C PRO A 21 15.87 -2.53 -12.22
N LEU A 22 15.51 -3.48 -13.08
CA LEU A 22 16.44 -4.47 -13.65
C LEU A 22 17.16 -3.97 -14.90
N THR A 23 17.26 -2.66 -15.09
CA THR A 23 18.04 -2.04 -16.17
C THR A 23 19.55 -2.26 -16.02
N SER A 24 19.98 -2.95 -14.96
CA SER A 24 21.37 -3.31 -14.68
C SER A 24 21.40 -4.74 -14.12
N PRO A 25 21.92 -5.78 -14.81
CA PRO A 25 22.81 -5.86 -15.99
C PRO A 25 22.05 -5.93 -17.35
N PRO A 26 22.75 -5.99 -18.53
CA PRO A 26 22.07 -6.12 -19.82
C PRO A 26 21.27 -7.42 -19.88
N SER A 27 19.95 -7.27 -20.00
CA SER A 27 18.98 -8.34 -20.23
C SER A 27 18.25 -8.08 -21.55
N SER A 28 17.79 -9.12 -22.22
CA SER A 28 17.00 -8.97 -23.44
C SER A 28 15.69 -8.21 -23.15
N PRO A 29 15.06 -7.55 -24.14
CA PRO A 29 13.79 -6.83 -23.93
C PRO A 29 12.68 -7.72 -23.34
N GLN A 30 12.66 -9.01 -23.70
CA GLN A 30 11.71 -9.98 -23.19
C GLN A 30 11.98 -10.30 -21.71
N GLU A 31 13.23 -10.53 -21.32
CA GLU A 31 13.60 -10.78 -19.93
C GLU A 31 13.31 -9.58 -19.03
N VAL A 32 13.56 -8.35 -19.50
CA VAL A 32 13.16 -7.13 -18.79
C VAL A 32 11.65 -7.15 -18.56
N THR A 33 10.86 -7.37 -19.60
CA THR A 33 9.39 -7.41 -19.51
C THR A 33 8.89 -8.46 -18.53
N ASP A 34 9.43 -9.69 -18.59
CA ASP A 34 8.98 -10.79 -17.74
C ASP A 34 9.34 -10.58 -16.27
N ARG A 35 10.51 -9.98 -16.00
CA ARG A 35 10.92 -9.64 -14.64
C ARG A 35 10.21 -8.41 -14.09
N GLU A 36 9.92 -7.40 -14.91
CA GLU A 36 9.06 -6.26 -14.53
C GLU A 36 7.66 -6.75 -14.13
N LYS A 37 7.06 -7.65 -14.92
CA LYS A 37 5.80 -8.32 -14.55
C LYS A 37 5.93 -9.11 -13.24
N ALA A 38 7.07 -9.76 -12.98
CA ALA A 38 7.30 -10.46 -11.73
C ALA A 38 7.42 -9.50 -10.53
N ARG A 39 8.10 -8.36 -10.72
CA ARG A 39 8.22 -7.31 -9.71
C ARG A 39 6.88 -6.67 -9.40
N ASP A 40 6.08 -6.38 -10.43
CA ASP A 40 4.71 -5.91 -10.28
C ASP A 40 3.88 -6.91 -9.47
N ARG A 41 3.85 -8.20 -9.88
CA ARG A 41 3.20 -9.27 -9.10
C ARG A 41 3.67 -9.34 -7.64
N HIS A 42 4.96 -9.13 -7.39
CA HIS A 42 5.51 -9.16 -6.04
C HIS A 42 5.05 -7.97 -5.19
N SER A 43 4.88 -6.78 -5.80
CA SER A 43 4.38 -5.60 -5.09
C SER A 43 3.02 -5.84 -4.41
N TRP A 44 2.15 -6.63 -5.04
CA TRP A 44 0.84 -7.00 -4.49
C TRP A 44 0.92 -7.89 -3.24
N SER A 45 2.05 -8.59 -3.01
CA SER A 45 2.24 -9.42 -1.81
C SER A 45 2.89 -8.67 -0.65
N ILE A 46 3.43 -7.48 -0.91
CA ILE A 46 4.10 -6.66 0.11
C ILE A 46 3.08 -6.13 1.12
N ASN A 47 3.43 -6.24 2.39
CA ASN A 47 2.69 -5.68 3.50
C ASN A 47 3.57 -4.69 4.26
N TYR A 48 3.43 -3.40 3.94
CA TYR A 48 4.20 -2.33 4.58
C TYR A 48 3.95 -2.23 6.09
N CYS A 49 2.74 -2.56 6.56
CA CYS A 49 2.47 -2.60 8.00
C CYS A 49 3.25 -3.70 8.72
N LYS A 50 3.56 -4.83 8.10
CA LYS A 50 4.46 -5.82 8.71
C LYS A 50 5.89 -5.30 8.85
N TYR A 51 6.34 -4.46 7.93
CA TYR A 51 7.66 -3.83 8.01
C TYR A 51 7.73 -2.82 9.15
N TYR A 52 6.75 -1.92 9.27
CA TYR A 52 6.74 -0.87 10.30
C TYR A 52 6.19 -1.31 11.66
N MET A 53 5.33 -2.32 11.68
CA MET A 53 4.58 -2.78 12.88
C MET A 53 4.55 -4.31 12.96
N PRO A 54 5.72 -5.00 12.98
CA PRO A 54 5.78 -6.46 12.96
C PRO A 54 5.10 -7.10 14.17
N ASP A 55 5.12 -6.43 15.34
CA ASP A 55 4.48 -6.86 16.59
C ASP A 55 2.95 -6.99 16.50
N LYS A 56 2.33 -6.40 15.47
CA LYS A 56 0.89 -6.47 15.22
C LYS A 56 0.46 -7.70 14.44
N TYR A 57 1.39 -8.53 13.96
CA TYR A 57 1.09 -9.70 13.16
C TYR A 57 1.56 -10.99 13.84
N PRO A 58 0.88 -12.13 13.61
CA PRO A 58 1.46 -13.41 13.99
C PRO A 58 2.70 -13.70 13.12
N PRO A 59 3.69 -14.45 13.63
CA PRO A 59 4.78 -14.94 12.81
C PRO A 59 4.24 -15.79 11.64
N PRO A 60 4.92 -15.78 10.47
CA PRO A 60 6.20 -15.14 10.20
C PRO A 60 6.10 -13.63 9.90
N TYR A 61 7.07 -12.86 10.41
CA TYR A 61 7.20 -11.39 10.26
C TYR A 61 7.74 -10.94 8.89
N ARG A 62 7.53 -11.77 7.86
CA ARG A 62 7.94 -11.49 6.49
C ARG A 62 7.08 -10.39 5.89
N SER A 63 7.68 -9.24 5.59
CA SER A 63 7.00 -8.08 5.00
C SER A 63 6.69 -8.25 3.51
N ASP A 64 7.28 -9.25 2.86
CA ASP A 64 7.09 -9.61 1.46
C ASP A 64 5.94 -10.61 1.24
N GLU A 65 5.28 -11.03 2.32
CA GLU A 65 4.16 -11.97 2.31
C GLU A 65 2.96 -11.43 3.08
N LEU A 66 1.77 -11.53 2.47
CA LEU A 66 0.51 -11.21 3.13
C LEU A 66 0.28 -12.12 4.35
N PRO A 67 -0.24 -11.59 5.46
CA PRO A 67 -0.49 -12.38 6.66
C PRO A 67 -1.56 -13.46 6.43
N VAL A 68 -1.20 -14.71 6.73
CA VAL A 68 -2.16 -15.82 6.79
C VAL A 68 -3.08 -15.59 7.99
N GLY A 69 -4.39 -15.70 7.78
CA GLY A 69 -5.38 -15.58 8.87
C GLY A 69 -5.87 -14.15 9.20
N LYS A 70 -5.48 -13.11 8.46
CA LYS A 70 -6.04 -11.73 8.44
C LYS A 70 -6.63 -11.17 9.75
N THR A 71 -6.02 -11.42 10.91
CA THR A 71 -6.49 -10.86 12.19
C THR A 71 -6.33 -9.34 12.18
N ASN A 72 -5.16 -8.88 11.72
CA ASN A 72 -4.91 -7.49 11.38
C ASN A 72 -4.64 -7.32 9.89
N THR A 73 -5.01 -6.16 9.36
CA THR A 73 -4.79 -5.75 7.97
C THR A 73 -4.11 -4.38 7.94
N CYS A 74 -3.38 -4.10 6.86
CA CYS A 74 -2.78 -2.79 6.67
C CYS A 74 -3.83 -1.83 6.12
N ASP A 75 -4.11 -0.75 6.83
CA ASP A 75 -4.95 0.36 6.39
C ASP A 75 -4.08 1.54 5.94
N GLU A 76 -4.61 2.33 5.03
CA GLU A 76 -3.86 3.34 4.26
C GLU A 76 -4.63 4.66 4.26
N TYR A 77 -3.94 5.75 4.60
CA TYR A 77 -4.49 7.10 4.50
C TYR A 77 -3.48 8.08 3.88
N PRO A 78 -3.85 8.81 2.80
CA PRO A 78 -5.14 8.78 2.11
C PRO A 78 -5.47 7.41 1.46
N PHE A 79 -6.75 7.12 1.28
CA PHE A 79 -7.23 5.80 0.83
C PHE A 79 -6.68 5.42 -0.55
N ALA A 80 -6.33 4.15 -0.78
CA ALA A 80 -5.80 3.67 -2.07
C ALA A 80 -6.63 4.06 -3.31
N SER A 81 -7.94 4.25 -3.14
CA SER A 81 -8.86 4.65 -4.20
C SER A 81 -8.79 6.14 -4.58
N THR A 82 -7.98 6.96 -3.90
CA THR A 82 -7.79 8.39 -4.20
C THR A 82 -6.44 8.65 -4.87
N LEU A 83 -6.34 9.74 -5.63
CA LEU A 83 -5.08 10.15 -6.30
C LEU A 83 -3.96 10.48 -5.30
N GLN A 84 -4.30 10.78 -4.05
CA GLN A 84 -3.37 11.07 -2.97
C GLN A 84 -3.03 9.83 -2.13
N GLY A 85 -3.64 8.68 -2.42
CA GLY A 85 -3.51 7.46 -1.62
C GLY A 85 -2.59 6.41 -2.26
N ALA A 86 -2.52 5.25 -1.61
CA ALA A 86 -1.53 4.21 -1.90
C ALA A 86 -1.41 3.76 -3.37
N GLY A 87 -2.51 3.83 -4.14
CA GLY A 87 -2.49 3.47 -5.56
C GLY A 87 -1.72 4.44 -6.46
N TYR A 88 -1.48 5.68 -6.01
CA TYR A 88 -0.90 6.75 -6.83
C TYR A 88 0.19 7.56 -6.11
N ALA A 89 0.17 7.60 -4.78
CA ALA A 89 1.03 8.46 -3.98
C ALA A 89 2.47 7.98 -3.85
N GLN A 90 2.86 6.88 -4.51
CA GLN A 90 4.25 6.40 -4.54
C GLN A 90 4.88 6.26 -3.13
N GLY A 91 4.09 5.93 -2.11
CA GLY A 91 4.60 5.85 -0.73
C GLY A 91 4.44 7.08 0.13
N HIS A 92 3.95 8.18 -0.41
CA HIS A 92 3.60 9.37 0.35
C HIS A 92 2.21 9.24 0.98
N PHE A 93 2.02 8.17 1.77
CA PHE A 93 0.81 7.90 2.54
C PHE A 93 1.17 7.26 3.88
N SER A 94 0.27 7.38 4.84
CA SER A 94 0.41 6.74 6.14
C SER A 94 -0.17 5.34 6.12
N VAL A 95 0.45 4.42 6.86
CA VAL A 95 -0.01 3.05 7.03
C VAL A 95 -0.24 2.72 8.50
N ARG A 96 -1.24 1.89 8.80
CA ARG A 96 -1.47 1.38 10.15
C ARG A 96 -2.04 -0.03 10.16
N ALA A 97 -1.49 -0.89 11.02
CA ALA A 97 -2.07 -2.20 11.28
C ALA A 97 -3.34 -2.05 12.13
N LEU A 98 -4.48 -2.47 11.59
CA LEU A 98 -5.80 -2.41 12.24
C LEU A 98 -6.45 -3.78 12.29
N ASN A 99 -7.43 -3.97 13.17
CA ASN A 99 -8.26 -5.17 13.19
C ASN A 99 -8.92 -5.38 11.82
N GLY A 100 -8.73 -6.55 11.23
CA GLY A 100 -9.17 -6.84 9.87
C GLY A 100 -10.68 -6.73 9.67
N LYS A 101 -11.48 -7.10 10.67
CA LYS A 101 -12.94 -6.98 10.58
C LYS A 101 -13.37 -5.51 10.53
N GLN A 102 -12.80 -4.66 11.39
CA GLN A 102 -13.10 -3.24 11.41
C GLN A 102 -12.66 -2.56 10.11
N ASN A 103 -11.47 -2.90 9.61
CA ASN A 103 -10.96 -2.33 8.37
C ASN A 103 -11.83 -2.71 7.16
N ASN A 104 -12.28 -3.97 7.06
CA ASN A 104 -13.18 -4.41 6.00
C ASN A 104 -14.56 -3.72 6.07
N LEU A 105 -15.08 -3.47 7.27
CA LEU A 105 -16.33 -2.73 7.44
C LEU A 105 -16.17 -1.27 6.98
N GLN A 106 -15.06 -0.63 7.33
CA GLN A 106 -14.73 0.72 6.84
C GLN A 106 -14.65 0.74 5.31
N GLY A 107 -13.94 -0.21 4.70
CA GLY A 107 -13.80 -0.27 3.25
C GLY A 107 -15.15 -0.49 2.54
N THR A 108 -16.04 -1.28 3.15
CA THR A 108 -17.42 -1.46 2.65
C THR A 108 -18.21 -0.15 2.74
N ALA A 109 -18.11 0.57 3.85
CA ALA A 109 -18.77 1.86 4.03
C ALA A 109 -18.23 2.93 3.05
N LEU A 110 -16.90 2.98 2.83
CA LEU A 110 -16.28 3.87 1.86
C LEU A 110 -16.75 3.57 0.43
N LYS A 111 -16.79 2.29 0.03
CA LYS A 111 -17.32 1.87 -1.27
C LYS A 111 -18.78 2.29 -1.45
N LYS A 112 -19.61 2.12 -0.40
CA LYS A 112 -21.00 2.56 -0.41
C LYS A 112 -21.11 4.08 -0.53
N PHE A 113 -20.33 4.85 0.22
CA PHE A 113 -20.27 6.30 0.10
C PHE A 113 -19.94 6.73 -1.34
N CYS A 114 -18.89 6.15 -1.95
CA CYS A 114 -18.53 6.50 -3.32
C CYS A 114 -19.65 6.17 -4.32
N ALA A 115 -20.39 5.07 -4.11
CA ALA A 115 -21.52 4.71 -4.96
C ALA A 115 -22.73 5.64 -4.76
N ASP A 116 -23.13 5.88 -3.50
CA ASP A 116 -24.30 6.69 -3.16
C ASP A 116 -24.14 8.16 -3.59
N PHE A 117 -22.93 8.72 -3.43
CA PHE A 117 -22.61 10.10 -3.77
C PHE A 117 -21.93 10.26 -5.14
N ARG A 118 -21.80 9.18 -5.91
CA ARG A 118 -21.16 9.15 -7.24
C ARG A 118 -19.76 9.78 -7.26
N VAL A 119 -18.99 9.53 -6.20
CA VAL A 119 -17.59 9.96 -6.13
C VAL A 119 -16.79 9.08 -7.07
N GLY A 120 -16.41 9.64 -8.21
CA GLY A 120 -15.56 9.02 -9.21
C GLY A 120 -14.17 9.65 -9.27
N LYS A 121 -13.49 9.41 -10.39
CA LYS A 121 -12.20 10.03 -10.69
C LYS A 121 -12.33 11.55 -10.64
N GLU A 122 -11.38 12.21 -9.99
CA GLU A 122 -11.27 13.68 -9.88
C GLU A 122 -12.43 14.38 -9.13
N ASN A 123 -13.35 13.64 -8.51
CA ASN A 123 -14.35 14.24 -7.63
C ASN A 123 -13.78 14.39 -6.21
N PRO A 124 -13.53 15.62 -5.71
CA PRO A 124 -13.00 15.82 -4.38
C PRO A 124 -14.06 15.57 -3.31
N PHE A 125 -13.64 15.02 -2.18
CA PHE A 125 -14.46 14.88 -0.98
C PHE A 125 -13.60 15.15 0.25
N TRP A 126 -14.26 15.52 1.35
CA TRP A 126 -13.61 15.74 2.64
C TRP A 126 -13.86 14.54 3.55
N VAL A 127 -12.87 14.21 4.37
CA VAL A 127 -12.99 13.19 5.41
C VAL A 127 -13.03 13.92 6.75
N LEU A 128 -14.13 13.75 7.48
CA LEU A 128 -14.25 14.21 8.86
C LEU A 128 -14.07 13.03 9.80
N ILE A 129 -13.08 13.10 10.68
CA ILE A 129 -12.89 12.16 11.78
C ILE A 129 -13.37 12.86 13.05
N ALA A 130 -14.52 12.43 13.56
CA ALA A 130 -15.10 12.96 14.79
C ALA A 130 -14.88 11.98 15.95
N PRO A 131 -14.68 12.49 17.18
CA PRO A 131 -14.55 11.69 18.40
C PRO A 131 -15.85 10.97 18.79
#